data_AF-A0A257A2F3-F1
#
_entry.id   AF-A0A257A2F3-F1
#
_cell.length_a   1.000
_cell.length_b   1.000
_cell.length_c   1.000
_cell.angle_alpha   90.00
_cell.angle_beta   90.00
_cell.angle_gamma   90.00
#
_symmetry.space_group_name_H-M   'P 1'
#
loop_
_entity.id
_entity.type
_entity.pdbx_description
1 polymer ?
#
loop_
_entity_poly.entity_id
_entity_poly.type
_entity_poly.pdbx_seq_one_letter_code
_entity_poly.pdbx_strand_id
1 'polypeptide(L)'
;MGYEKEGNKTKKLVWKNGKIYAVPWKILHGDPNLPGALDIPELSVLGTASLFGLIFGGTANISQVTDEEGKTMFTPEGDINTDAETSIRDCSLIPSFAGTNDSFYIGYASLNNTYDFDIYGINEGNYTFYFMPTEDLMAGLITDSFNGSSDTISIDSKNLSTNFLTHNSKKFGYKMIKEFNESGRIFLLSNIETNGNGNVTFIADENGNNVTIINNGDETSYDIRIETIGKEKQKFEYKDIHLGKKEKHLISPTSWDNLSKSKVRIDIDKNNDGVWDEYKLLKQIKKKTPGFEIIFALTAIALILLVRRVRL
;
A
#
# COMPACT_ATOMS: atom_id res chain seq x y z
N MET A 1 14.35 -2.38 17.87
CA MET A 1 15.63 -2.29 17.14
C MET A 1 16.02 -3.70 16.72
N GLY A 2 16.01 -3.98 15.41
CA GLY A 2 16.25 -5.32 14.88
C GLY A 2 17.45 -5.34 13.94
N TYR A 3 18.19 -6.45 13.94
CA TYR A 3 19.22 -6.74 12.96
C TYR A 3 18.74 -7.92 12.13
N GLU A 4 18.91 -7.85 10.81
CA GLU A 4 18.75 -9.01 9.95
C GLU A 4 20.14 -9.44 9.47
N LYS A 5 20.47 -10.71 9.70
CA LYS A 5 21.69 -11.33 9.19
C LYS A 5 21.34 -12.16 7.97
N GLU A 6 21.94 -11.81 6.85
CA GLU A 6 21.89 -12.58 5.62
C GLU A 6 23.34 -13.00 5.30
N GLY A 7 23.73 -14.20 5.73
CA GLY A 7 25.11 -14.67 5.72
C GLY A 7 26.04 -13.83 6.62
N ASN A 8 27.23 -13.47 6.11
CA ASN A 8 28.25 -12.69 6.85
C ASN A 8 28.02 -11.16 6.82
N LYS A 9 26.91 -10.69 6.23
CA LYS A 9 26.59 -9.26 6.18
C LYS A 9 25.50 -8.94 7.21
N THR A 10 25.75 -7.89 8.01
CA THR A 10 24.79 -7.41 9.01
C THR A 10 24.13 -6.15 8.43
N LYS A 11 22.83 -6.21 8.10
CA LYS A 11 22.06 -5.01 7.75
C LYS A 11 21.57 -4.38 9.05
N LYS A 12 21.92 -3.11 9.30
CA LYS A 12 21.41 -2.33 10.42
C LYS A 12 20.28 -1.43 9.92
N LEU A 13 19.05 -1.76 10.28
CA LEU A 13 17.91 -0.87 10.10
C LEU A 13 17.99 0.21 11.19
N VAL A 14 18.35 1.43 10.81
CA VAL A 14 18.43 2.56 11.75
C VAL A 14 17.17 3.40 11.61
N TRP A 15 16.38 3.44 12.68
CA TRP A 15 15.25 4.33 12.84
C TRP A 15 15.75 5.62 13.50
N LYS A 16 15.61 6.77 12.84
CA LYS A 16 15.88 8.08 13.46
C LYS A 16 14.90 9.11 12.91
N ASN A 17 14.16 9.76 13.82
CA ASN A 17 13.26 10.89 13.53
C ASN A 17 12.21 10.61 12.43
N GLY A 18 11.50 9.47 12.50
CA GLY A 18 10.37 9.20 11.60
C GLY A 18 10.73 8.99 10.12
N LYS A 19 12.00 8.75 9.78
CA LYS A 19 12.43 8.52 8.39
C LYS A 19 13.06 7.14 8.23
N ILE A 20 12.61 6.40 7.22
CA ILE A 20 13.27 5.18 6.74
C ILE A 20 14.34 5.58 5.73
N TYR A 21 15.60 5.47 6.12
CA TYR A 21 16.73 5.65 5.20
C TYR A 21 17.27 4.27 4.78
N ALA A 22 17.07 3.92 3.51
CA ALA A 22 17.86 2.87 2.86
C ALA A 22 19.08 3.52 2.19
N VAL A 23 20.14 3.77 2.95
CA VAL A 23 21.40 4.32 2.42
C VAL A 23 22.45 3.21 2.37
N PRO A 24 23.03 2.89 1.19
CA PRO A 24 24.15 1.97 1.09
C PRO A 24 25.31 2.38 2.00
N TRP A 25 25.87 1.43 2.75
CA TRP A 25 26.97 1.64 3.72
C TRP A 25 28.17 2.44 3.17
N LYS A 26 28.44 2.31 1.87
CA LYS A 26 29.53 3.01 1.17
C LYS A 26 29.31 4.51 1.01
N ILE A 27 28.05 4.97 0.90
CA ILE A 27 27.69 6.39 0.82
C ILE A 27 27.91 7.09 2.16
N LEU A 28 27.67 6.38 3.28
CA LEU A 28 27.90 6.89 4.64
C LEU A 28 29.39 7.09 4.99
N HIS A 29 30.31 6.47 4.25
CA HIS A 29 31.75 6.49 4.57
C HIS A 29 32.59 7.20 3.50
N GLY A 30 31.97 8.01 2.63
CA GLY A 30 32.66 8.99 1.80
C GLY A 30 33.55 8.40 0.71
N ASP A 31 32.96 7.70 -0.27
CA ASP A 31 33.61 7.49 -1.56
C ASP A 31 33.49 8.78 -2.38
N PRO A 32 34.60 9.45 -2.76
CA PRO A 32 34.58 10.72 -3.48
C PRO A 32 34.13 10.63 -4.94
N ASN A 33 33.82 9.43 -5.46
CA ASN A 33 33.33 9.23 -6.83
C ASN A 33 31.81 8.98 -6.92
N LEU A 34 31.09 9.09 -5.80
CA LEU A 34 29.63 9.02 -5.75
C LEU A 34 29.07 10.36 -5.29
N PRO A 35 27.89 10.79 -5.78
CA PRO A 35 27.22 11.96 -5.22
C PRO A 35 27.03 11.73 -3.71
N GLY A 36 27.56 12.67 -2.92
CA GLY A 36 27.69 12.55 -1.48
C GLY A 36 26.34 12.68 -0.78
N ALA A 37 26.30 12.39 0.51
CA ALA A 37 25.12 12.66 1.35
C ALA A 37 24.73 14.15 1.40
N LEU A 38 25.58 15.06 0.88
CA LEU A 38 25.34 16.48 0.67
C LEU A 38 24.66 16.81 -0.68
N ASP A 39 24.61 15.84 -1.61
CA ASP A 39 23.93 15.96 -2.91
C ASP A 39 22.49 15.44 -2.86
N ILE A 40 22.03 14.94 -1.70
CA ILE A 40 20.60 14.91 -1.35
C ILE A 40 20.28 16.38 -1.07
N PRO A 41 19.56 17.10 -1.94
CA PRO A 41 19.21 18.46 -1.63
C PRO A 41 18.47 18.44 -0.29
N GLU A 42 18.85 19.32 0.63
CA GLU A 42 18.11 19.61 1.86
C GLU A 42 16.71 20.17 1.52
N LEU A 43 15.85 19.37 0.88
CA LEU A 43 14.47 19.73 0.55
C LEU A 43 13.55 19.67 1.77
N SER A 44 14.06 19.21 2.92
CA SER A 44 13.40 19.41 4.22
C SER A 44 13.41 20.85 4.71
N VAL A 45 14.17 21.76 4.08
CA VAL A 45 14.20 23.18 4.49
C VAL A 45 13.02 23.97 3.91
N LEU A 46 12.31 23.44 2.89
CA LEU A 46 11.17 24.13 2.27
C LEU A 46 9.80 23.45 2.52
N GLY A 47 9.74 22.26 3.10
CA GLY A 47 8.46 21.61 3.44
C GLY A 47 7.57 21.25 2.25
N THR A 48 8.11 21.21 1.03
CA THR A 48 7.32 21.12 -0.22
C THR A 48 7.56 19.86 -1.07
N ALA A 49 8.54 19.02 -0.73
CA ALA A 49 8.85 17.82 -1.52
C ALA A 49 8.48 16.54 -0.79
N SER A 50 7.75 15.66 -1.47
CA SER A 50 7.54 14.30 -1.04
C SER A 50 8.46 13.34 -1.78
N LEU A 51 8.95 12.36 -1.01
CA LEU A 51 9.58 11.19 -1.57
C LEU A 51 8.47 10.28 -2.14
N PHE A 52 8.62 9.84 -3.39
CA PHE A 52 7.87 8.69 -3.89
C PHE A 52 8.84 7.53 -4.10
N GLY A 53 8.67 6.48 -3.30
CA GLY A 53 9.45 5.26 -3.46
C GLY A 53 8.83 4.40 -4.55
N LEU A 54 9.38 4.46 -5.77
CA LEU A 54 8.96 3.62 -6.88
C LEU A 54 9.64 2.25 -6.83
N ILE A 55 9.08 1.33 -6.05
CA ILE A 55 9.63 -0.02 -5.92
C ILE A 55 9.07 -0.94 -7.01
N PHE A 56 9.57 -0.80 -8.24
CA PHE A 56 9.27 -1.74 -9.31
C PHE A 56 9.99 -3.08 -9.05
N GLY A 57 9.22 -4.16 -8.93
CA GLY A 57 9.72 -5.52 -8.80
C GLY A 57 10.30 -6.11 -10.09
N GLY A 58 10.80 -5.27 -11.01
CA GLY A 58 11.36 -5.68 -12.30
C GLY A 58 10.34 -6.20 -13.33
N THR A 59 9.03 -6.09 -13.06
CA THR A 59 7.95 -6.64 -13.89
C THR A 59 7.14 -5.58 -14.64
N ALA A 60 7.34 -4.30 -14.33
CA ALA A 60 6.73 -3.16 -15.00
C ALA A 60 7.65 -1.94 -14.93
N ASN A 61 7.45 -1.00 -15.85
CA ASN A 61 8.17 0.27 -15.94
C ASN A 61 7.20 1.43 -16.00
N ILE A 62 7.62 2.60 -15.53
CA ILE A 62 6.94 3.86 -15.85
C ILE A 62 7.24 4.19 -17.30
N SER A 63 6.19 4.35 -18.11
CA SER A 63 6.29 4.84 -19.48
C SER A 63 6.08 6.34 -19.59
N GLN A 64 5.30 6.93 -18.68
CA GLN A 64 5.07 8.38 -18.64
C GLN A 64 4.78 8.87 -17.22
N VAL A 65 5.19 10.10 -16.94
CA VAL A 65 4.67 10.89 -15.82
C VAL A 65 4.08 12.17 -16.38
N THR A 66 2.85 12.49 -16.00
CA THR A 66 2.13 13.69 -16.43
C THR A 66 1.65 14.46 -15.19
N ASP A 67 1.80 15.79 -15.17
CA ASP A 67 1.27 16.62 -14.08
C ASP A 67 -0.13 17.19 -14.39
N GLU A 68 -0.71 17.93 -13.44
CA GLU A 68 -2.07 18.50 -13.60
C GLU A 68 -2.20 19.52 -14.75
N GLU A 69 -1.09 20.13 -15.17
CA GLU A 69 -1.04 21.06 -16.29
C GLU A 69 -0.86 20.35 -17.64
N GLY A 70 -0.71 19.02 -17.63
CA GLY A 70 -0.46 18.20 -18.81
C GLY A 70 0.99 18.20 -19.29
N LYS A 71 1.93 18.69 -18.48
CA LYS A 71 3.36 18.60 -18.77
C LYS A 71 3.84 17.18 -18.55
N THR A 72 4.88 16.77 -19.28
CA THR A 72 5.36 15.37 -19.28
C THR A 72 6.81 15.23 -18.85
N MET A 73 7.15 14.06 -18.30
CA MET A 73 8.54 13.71 -17.99
C MET A 73 9.29 13.15 -19.20
N PHE A 74 8.62 12.38 -20.05
CA PHE A 74 9.22 11.80 -21.25
C PHE A 74 8.56 12.37 -22.52
N THR A 75 9.35 12.49 -23.59
CA THR A 75 8.85 12.79 -24.93
C THR A 75 8.11 11.58 -25.50
N PRO A 76 7.33 11.72 -26.60
CA PRO A 76 6.69 10.59 -27.26
C PRO A 76 7.66 9.48 -27.71
N GLU A 77 8.93 9.83 -27.96
CA GLU A 77 10.00 8.91 -28.33
C GLU A 77 10.61 8.17 -27.12
N GLY A 78 10.27 8.58 -25.89
CA GLY A 78 10.73 7.98 -24.64
C GLY A 78 11.99 8.63 -24.04
N ASP A 79 12.51 9.70 -24.65
CA ASP A 79 13.61 10.48 -24.09
C ASP A 79 13.12 11.38 -22.95
N ILE A 80 14.02 11.83 -22.08
CA ILE A 80 13.66 12.82 -21.04
C ILE A 80 13.20 14.10 -21.74
N ASN A 81 11.99 14.56 -21.41
CA ASN A 81 11.50 15.85 -21.88
C ASN A 81 12.26 16.98 -21.19
N THR A 82 12.95 17.80 -21.98
CA THR A 82 13.76 18.93 -21.50
C THR A 82 13.21 20.29 -21.93
N ASP A 83 12.13 20.30 -22.72
CA ASP A 83 11.51 21.50 -23.26
C ASP A 83 10.92 22.40 -22.15
N ALA A 84 11.11 23.72 -22.26
CA ALA A 84 10.76 24.67 -21.21
C ALA A 84 9.26 24.73 -20.92
N GLU A 85 8.44 24.58 -21.96
CA GLU A 85 6.99 24.78 -21.89
C GLU A 85 6.25 23.49 -21.56
N THR A 86 6.77 22.35 -22.01
CA THR A 86 6.07 21.05 -21.93
C THR A 86 6.65 20.08 -20.92
N SER A 87 7.85 20.31 -20.36
CA SER A 87 8.44 19.37 -19.40
C SER A 87 7.97 19.61 -17.98
N ILE A 88 7.76 18.54 -17.21
CA ILE A 88 7.60 18.63 -15.75
C ILE A 88 8.93 19.08 -15.13
N ARG A 89 8.87 20.03 -14.18
CA ARG A 89 10.07 20.64 -13.57
C ARG A 89 10.24 20.30 -12.10
N ASP A 90 9.18 19.89 -11.44
CA ASP A 90 9.13 19.60 -10.01
C ASP A 90 9.02 18.10 -9.72
N CYS A 91 9.29 17.24 -10.72
CA CYS A 91 9.35 15.79 -10.61
C CYS A 91 10.67 15.24 -11.16
N SER A 92 11.20 14.18 -10.56
CA SER A 92 12.45 13.55 -10.98
C SER A 92 12.46 12.05 -10.64
N LEU A 93 12.99 11.25 -11.55
CA LEU A 93 13.21 9.80 -11.37
C LEU A 93 14.70 9.50 -11.37
N ILE A 94 15.19 8.90 -10.30
CA ILE A 94 16.61 8.56 -10.12
C ILE A 94 16.73 7.04 -10.03
N PRO A 95 17.55 6.38 -10.84
CA PRO A 95 17.78 4.95 -10.68
C PRO A 95 18.43 4.68 -9.32
N SER A 96 17.95 3.65 -8.64
CA SER A 96 18.53 3.19 -7.39
C SER A 96 19.85 2.49 -7.67
N PHE A 97 20.94 3.08 -7.19
CA PHE A 97 22.30 2.55 -7.36
C PHE A 97 22.62 1.39 -6.39
N ALA A 98 21.62 0.63 -5.97
CA ALA A 98 21.72 -0.39 -4.92
C ALA A 98 22.40 -1.70 -5.37
N GLY A 99 23.32 -1.70 -6.35
CA GLY A 99 24.26 -2.79 -6.63
C GLY A 99 23.67 -4.20 -6.84
N THR A 100 22.37 -4.32 -7.05
CA THR A 100 21.66 -5.54 -7.42
C THR A 100 21.31 -5.47 -8.89
N ASN A 101 21.24 -6.63 -9.55
CA ASN A 101 20.89 -6.74 -10.97
C ASN A 101 19.49 -6.19 -11.30
N ASP A 102 18.68 -5.90 -10.28
CA ASP A 102 17.38 -5.26 -10.36
C ASP A 102 17.52 -3.82 -9.86
N SER A 103 17.57 -2.86 -10.79
CA SER A 103 17.49 -1.44 -10.47
C SER A 103 16.01 -1.06 -10.32
N PHE A 104 15.67 -0.40 -9.20
CA PHE A 104 14.37 0.25 -9.00
C PHE A 104 14.55 1.76 -9.13
N TYR A 105 13.49 2.53 -9.35
CA TYR A 105 13.58 3.99 -9.42
C TYR A 105 13.21 4.62 -8.07
N ILE A 106 13.81 5.75 -7.75
CA ILE A 106 13.41 6.61 -6.64
C ILE A 106 12.89 7.89 -7.28
N GLY A 107 11.62 8.18 -7.03
CA GLY A 107 10.97 9.38 -7.51
C GLY A 107 10.95 10.47 -6.44
N TYR A 108 11.05 11.71 -6.89
CA TYR A 108 10.82 12.88 -6.07
C TYR A 108 9.88 13.79 -6.82
N ALA A 109 8.80 14.25 -6.19
CA ALA A 109 8.12 15.43 -6.72
C ALA A 109 7.42 16.27 -5.65
N SER A 110 6.99 17.44 -6.11
CA SER A 110 6.27 18.42 -5.32
C SER A 110 4.96 17.86 -4.77
N LEU A 111 4.67 18.18 -3.52
CA LEU A 111 3.40 17.86 -2.85
C LEU A 111 2.22 18.73 -3.30
N ASN A 112 2.49 19.82 -4.01
CA ASN A 112 1.50 20.82 -4.37
C ASN A 112 0.84 20.57 -5.74
N ASN A 113 1.07 19.40 -6.32
CA ASN A 113 0.61 19.04 -7.65
C ASN A 113 -0.01 17.63 -7.63
N THR A 114 -0.72 17.28 -8.69
CA THR A 114 -1.17 15.91 -8.97
C THR A 114 -0.33 15.30 -10.08
N TYR A 115 -0.15 13.98 -10.03
CA TYR A 115 0.65 13.28 -11.04
C TYR A 115 -0.04 12.00 -11.47
N ASP A 116 -0.07 11.77 -12.77
CA ASP A 116 -0.42 10.51 -13.39
C ASP A 116 0.85 9.75 -13.79
N PHE A 117 0.96 8.52 -13.32
CA PHE A 117 2.04 7.60 -13.65
C PHE A 117 1.48 6.50 -14.55
N ASP A 118 1.83 6.54 -15.83
CA ASP A 118 1.51 5.46 -16.76
C ASP A 118 2.55 4.35 -16.62
N ILE A 119 2.07 3.14 -16.40
CA ILE A 119 2.89 1.97 -16.09
C ILE A 119 2.62 0.89 -17.13
N TYR A 120 3.70 0.42 -17.75
CA TYR A 120 3.69 -0.64 -18.75
C TYR A 120 4.33 -1.91 -18.19
N GLY A 121 3.58 -3.01 -18.22
CA GLY A 121 4.03 -4.33 -17.80
C GLY A 121 4.97 -4.97 -18.82
N ILE A 122 6.14 -5.41 -18.36
CA ILE A 122 7.17 -6.04 -19.20
C ILE A 122 7.28 -7.54 -18.98
N ASN A 123 6.97 -8.03 -17.77
CA ASN A 123 7.05 -9.44 -17.39
C ASN A 123 5.90 -9.82 -16.45
N GLU A 124 5.62 -11.11 -16.37
CA GLU A 124 4.68 -11.65 -15.37
C GLU A 124 5.24 -11.50 -13.95
N GLY A 125 4.39 -11.08 -13.02
CA GLY A 125 4.69 -11.00 -11.60
C GLY A 125 3.90 -9.89 -10.94
N ASN A 126 4.51 -9.14 -10.03
CA ASN A 126 3.90 -7.96 -9.42
C ASN A 126 4.87 -6.77 -9.41
N TYR A 127 4.31 -5.57 -9.40
CA TYR A 127 5.05 -4.36 -9.05
C TYR A 127 4.41 -3.70 -7.85
N THR A 128 5.19 -2.84 -7.21
CA THR A 128 4.73 -2.06 -6.06
C THR A 128 4.97 -0.59 -6.31
N PHE A 129 4.00 0.23 -5.96
CA PHE A 129 4.08 1.67 -6.07
C PHE A 129 3.85 2.25 -4.69
N TYR A 130 4.81 2.98 -4.12
CA TYR A 130 4.62 3.68 -2.85
C TYR A 130 4.93 5.17 -2.99
N PHE A 131 4.20 5.97 -2.23
CA PHE A 131 4.46 7.39 -2.07
C PHE A 131 4.30 7.79 -0.61
N MET A 132 5.01 8.83 -0.21
CA MET A 132 4.98 9.35 1.16
C MET A 132 4.42 10.76 1.14
N PRO A 133 3.09 10.96 1.24
CA PRO A 133 2.49 12.28 1.14
C PRO A 133 2.76 13.16 2.38
N THR A 134 3.17 12.56 3.50
CA THR A 134 3.70 13.27 4.67
C THR A 134 4.95 12.55 5.18
N GLU A 135 5.67 13.15 6.11
CA GLU A 135 6.89 12.56 6.68
C GLU A 135 6.64 11.23 7.41
N ASP A 136 5.42 10.99 7.87
CA ASP A 136 5.01 9.87 8.71
C ASP A 136 3.87 9.04 8.11
N LEU A 137 3.49 9.29 6.86
CA LEU A 137 2.47 8.54 6.13
C LEU A 137 3.06 8.01 4.83
N MET A 138 2.91 6.70 4.62
CA MET A 138 3.20 6.03 3.35
C MET A 138 1.91 5.39 2.84
N ALA A 139 1.63 5.54 1.55
CA ALA A 139 0.52 4.90 0.88
C ALA A 139 0.98 4.31 -0.45
N GLY A 140 0.23 3.37 -0.99
CA GLY A 140 0.61 2.75 -2.25
C GLY A 140 -0.15 1.51 -2.64
N LEU A 141 0.25 0.94 -3.76
CA LEU A 141 -0.42 -0.14 -4.45
C LEU A 141 0.55 -1.31 -4.67
N ILE A 142 0.02 -2.52 -4.58
CA ILE A 142 0.68 -3.74 -5.03
C ILE A 142 -0.25 -4.35 -6.05
N THR A 143 0.22 -4.58 -7.27
CA THR A 143 -0.62 -5.11 -8.33
C THR A 143 0.14 -6.12 -9.17
N ASP A 144 -0.61 -7.07 -9.73
CA ASP A 144 -0.09 -7.97 -10.74
C ASP A 144 0.28 -7.22 -12.02
N SER A 145 1.28 -7.73 -12.71
CA SER A 145 1.80 -7.26 -13.99
C SER A 145 2.01 -8.43 -14.92
N PHE A 146 1.89 -8.18 -16.22
CA PHE A 146 2.25 -9.12 -17.27
C PHE A 146 2.63 -8.33 -18.53
N ASN A 147 3.27 -9.00 -19.49
CA ASN A 147 3.71 -8.33 -20.71
C ASN A 147 2.52 -7.70 -21.46
N GLY A 148 2.58 -6.38 -21.67
CA GLY A 148 1.52 -5.62 -22.33
C GLY A 148 0.37 -5.16 -21.43
N SER A 149 0.44 -5.40 -20.11
CA SER A 149 -0.51 -4.75 -19.20
C SER A 149 -0.25 -3.25 -19.13
N SER A 150 -1.30 -2.45 -18.99
CA SER A 150 -1.22 -1.00 -18.91
C SER A 150 -2.07 -0.48 -17.77
N ASP A 151 -1.44 0.31 -16.90
CA ASP A 151 -2.09 0.94 -15.76
C ASP A 151 -1.78 2.43 -15.71
N THR A 152 -2.66 3.18 -15.05
CA THR A 152 -2.37 4.54 -14.63
C THR A 152 -2.57 4.63 -13.12
N ILE A 153 -1.54 5.12 -12.41
CA ILE A 153 -1.64 5.49 -11.00
C ILE A 153 -1.67 7.01 -10.90
N SER A 154 -2.78 7.57 -10.45
CA SER A 154 -2.89 9.00 -10.17
C SER A 154 -2.62 9.26 -8.69
N ILE A 155 -1.81 10.25 -8.37
CA ILE A 155 -1.61 10.73 -7.00
C ILE A 155 -2.09 12.17 -6.90
N ASP A 156 -2.93 12.43 -5.91
CA ASP A 156 -3.23 13.77 -5.43
C ASP A 156 -2.77 13.86 -3.97
N SER A 157 -1.58 14.40 -3.78
CA SER A 157 -0.94 14.43 -2.46
C SER A 157 -1.65 15.40 -1.51
N LYS A 158 -2.29 16.44 -2.04
CA LYS A 158 -3.03 17.42 -1.24
C LYS A 158 -4.26 16.80 -0.60
N ASN A 159 -4.94 15.91 -1.33
CA ASN A 159 -6.11 15.20 -0.85
C ASN A 159 -5.78 13.80 -0.31
N LEU A 160 -4.50 13.42 -0.19
CA LEU A 160 -4.04 12.09 0.23
C LEU A 160 -4.72 10.96 -0.57
N SER A 161 -4.93 11.21 -1.86
CA SER A 161 -5.72 10.37 -2.75
C SER A 161 -4.82 9.64 -3.74
N THR A 162 -5.16 8.39 -4.03
CA THR A 162 -4.52 7.57 -5.05
C THR A 162 -5.59 6.91 -5.89
N ASN A 163 -5.54 7.10 -7.21
CA ASN A 163 -6.39 6.39 -8.13
C ASN A 163 -5.61 5.29 -8.84
N PHE A 164 -6.22 4.12 -8.99
CA PHE A 164 -5.70 3.03 -9.80
C PHE A 164 -6.65 2.75 -10.96
N LEU A 165 -6.19 2.97 -12.19
CA LEU A 165 -6.90 2.68 -13.42
C LEU A 165 -6.19 1.53 -14.16
N THR A 166 -6.94 0.51 -14.57
CA THR A 166 -6.45 -0.61 -15.37
C THR A 166 -7.52 -1.07 -16.37
N HIS A 167 -7.10 -1.36 -17.59
CA HIS A 167 -7.94 -1.98 -18.63
C HIS A 167 -7.75 -3.51 -18.70
N ASN A 168 -6.92 -4.05 -17.82
CA ASN A 168 -6.64 -5.46 -17.72
C ASN A 168 -7.39 -6.09 -16.55
N SER A 169 -7.78 -7.36 -16.70
CA SER A 169 -8.30 -8.14 -15.58
C SER A 169 -7.13 -8.64 -14.73
N LYS A 170 -7.09 -8.21 -13.48
CA LYS A 170 -6.00 -8.53 -12.55
C LYS A 170 -6.35 -8.19 -11.10
N LYS A 171 -5.52 -8.69 -10.19
CA LYS A 171 -5.63 -8.40 -8.75
C LYS A 171 -4.65 -7.31 -8.34
N PHE A 172 -5.11 -6.54 -7.36
CA PHE A 172 -4.30 -5.54 -6.72
C PHE A 172 -4.73 -5.34 -5.26
N GLY A 173 -3.93 -4.55 -4.54
CA GLY A 173 -4.21 -4.13 -3.19
C GLY A 173 -3.64 -2.75 -2.93
N TYR A 174 -4.21 -2.09 -1.95
CA TYR A 174 -3.78 -0.80 -1.43
C TYR A 174 -3.26 -0.97 -0.02
N LYS A 175 -2.18 -0.25 0.30
CA LYS A 175 -1.58 -0.25 1.62
C LYS A 175 -1.35 1.19 2.08
N MET A 176 -1.75 1.48 3.31
CA MET A 176 -1.41 2.70 4.02
C MET A 176 -0.70 2.35 5.32
N ILE A 177 0.37 3.09 5.63
CA ILE A 177 1.16 2.98 6.85
C ILE A 177 1.29 4.37 7.44
N LYS A 178 0.76 4.57 8.65
CA LYS A 178 0.99 5.76 9.47
C LYS A 178 1.95 5.41 10.60
N GLU A 179 3.05 6.15 10.68
CA GLU A 179 4.06 5.98 11.72
C GLU A 179 3.85 6.98 12.87
N PHE A 180 4.20 6.53 14.07
CA PHE A 180 4.29 7.33 15.28
C PHE A 180 5.64 7.02 15.95
N ASN A 181 6.03 7.81 16.94
CA ASN A 181 7.35 7.68 17.59
C ASN A 181 7.73 6.24 18.05
N GLU A 182 6.76 5.47 18.57
CA GLU A 182 7.00 4.11 19.08
C GLU A 182 6.02 3.06 18.53
N SER A 183 5.15 3.45 17.60
CA SER A 183 4.08 2.60 17.08
C SER A 183 3.75 2.97 15.64
N GLY A 184 2.89 2.19 15.02
CA GLY A 184 2.39 2.48 13.69
C GLY A 184 1.03 1.83 13.48
N ARG A 185 0.33 2.32 12.47
CA ARG A 185 -0.95 1.80 12.02
C ARG A 185 -0.83 1.42 10.56
N ILE A 186 -1.39 0.26 10.22
CA ILE A 186 -1.36 -0.24 8.85
C ILE A 186 -2.79 -0.55 8.45
N PHE A 187 -3.21 -0.06 7.28
CA PHE A 187 -4.35 -0.54 6.53
C PHE A 187 -3.84 -1.29 5.31
N LEU A 188 -4.38 -2.47 5.08
CA LEU A 188 -4.17 -3.25 3.87
C LEU A 188 -5.53 -3.65 3.33
N LEU A 189 -5.86 -3.12 2.16
CA LEU A 189 -6.98 -3.55 1.34
C LEU A 189 -6.41 -4.45 0.25
N SER A 190 -6.88 -5.69 0.14
CA SER A 190 -6.25 -6.67 -0.75
C SER A 190 -7.29 -7.51 -1.48
N ASN A 191 -6.84 -8.30 -2.45
CA ASN A 191 -7.70 -9.16 -3.27
C ASN A 191 -8.78 -8.37 -4.02
N ILE A 192 -8.48 -7.11 -4.37
CA ILE A 192 -9.35 -6.32 -5.24
C ILE A 192 -9.13 -6.83 -6.65
N GLU A 193 -10.19 -7.35 -7.27
CA GLU A 193 -10.11 -7.95 -8.60
C GLU A 193 -10.85 -7.08 -9.61
N THR A 194 -10.19 -6.84 -10.74
CA THR A 194 -10.75 -6.08 -11.85
C THR A 194 -11.10 -7.04 -12.99
N ASN A 195 -12.21 -6.78 -13.69
CA ASN A 195 -12.64 -7.56 -14.85
C ASN A 195 -12.34 -6.82 -16.18
N GLY A 196 -11.23 -6.08 -16.24
CA GLY A 196 -10.83 -5.29 -17.42
C GLY A 196 -11.35 -3.85 -17.44
N ASN A 197 -12.07 -3.41 -16.42
CA ASN A 197 -12.51 -2.03 -16.23
C ASN A 197 -12.32 -1.62 -14.76
N GLY A 198 -11.07 -1.65 -14.31
CA GLY A 198 -10.70 -1.26 -12.95
C GLY A 198 -10.47 0.23 -12.85
N ASN A 199 -11.19 0.91 -11.96
CA ASN A 199 -10.96 2.31 -11.62
C ASN A 199 -11.32 2.48 -10.15
N VAL A 200 -10.32 2.48 -9.26
CA VAL A 200 -10.54 2.49 -7.81
C VAL A 200 -9.70 3.58 -7.17
N THR A 201 -10.36 4.45 -6.43
CA THR A 201 -9.72 5.54 -5.69
C THR A 201 -9.61 5.19 -4.21
N PHE A 202 -8.47 5.48 -3.61
CA PHE A 202 -8.19 5.34 -2.19
C PHE A 202 -7.86 6.70 -1.62
N ILE A 203 -8.41 7.03 -0.45
CA ILE A 203 -8.10 8.27 0.26
C ILE A 203 -7.66 7.91 1.67
N ALA A 204 -6.45 8.31 2.04
CA ALA A 204 -5.93 8.11 3.39
C ALA A 204 -6.32 9.27 4.30
N ASP A 205 -6.62 8.95 5.57
CA ASP A 205 -6.69 9.95 6.63
C ASP A 205 -5.28 10.41 7.02
N GLU A 206 -5.07 11.72 7.17
CA GLU A 206 -3.77 12.31 7.55
C GLU A 206 -3.24 11.74 8.88
N ASN A 207 -4.15 11.37 9.79
CA ASN A 207 -3.86 10.85 11.12
C ASN A 207 -3.81 9.31 11.14
N GLY A 208 -3.98 8.67 9.98
CA GLY A 208 -4.00 7.22 9.82
C GLY A 208 -5.13 6.54 10.60
N ASN A 209 -6.25 7.22 10.84
CA ASN A 209 -7.37 6.64 11.57
C ASN A 209 -8.31 5.83 10.68
N ASN A 210 -8.37 6.16 9.40
CA ASN A 210 -9.30 5.55 8.45
C ASN A 210 -8.72 5.54 7.03
N VAL A 211 -9.36 4.77 6.16
CA VAL A 211 -9.14 4.76 4.70
C VAL A 211 -10.50 4.78 4.03
N THR A 212 -10.64 5.63 3.01
CA THR A 212 -11.78 5.59 2.09
C THR A 212 -11.39 4.83 0.83
N ILE A 213 -12.29 4.00 0.31
CA ILE A 213 -12.18 3.35 -1.01
C ILE A 213 -13.44 3.71 -1.82
N ILE A 214 -13.25 4.07 -3.09
CA ILE A 214 -14.32 4.43 -4.03
C ILE A 214 -14.14 3.59 -5.29
N ASN A 215 -15.18 2.87 -5.70
CA ASN A 215 -15.14 2.07 -6.92
C ASN A 215 -15.81 2.80 -8.08
N ASN A 216 -15.01 3.35 -9.00
CA ASN A 216 -15.50 4.01 -10.21
C ASN A 216 -15.60 3.04 -11.41
N GLY A 217 -15.12 1.80 -11.26
CA GLY A 217 -15.11 0.76 -12.28
C GLY A 217 -16.30 -0.19 -12.19
N ASP A 218 -16.06 -1.44 -12.54
CA ASP A 218 -17.03 -2.53 -12.36
C ASP A 218 -17.09 -2.99 -10.89
N GLU A 219 -18.21 -3.58 -10.51
CA GLU A 219 -18.41 -4.16 -9.17
C GLU A 219 -17.28 -5.13 -8.81
N THR A 220 -16.83 -5.08 -7.56
CA THR A 220 -15.73 -5.90 -7.05
C THR A 220 -15.93 -6.25 -5.57
N SER A 221 -14.96 -6.93 -4.96
CA SER A 221 -14.88 -7.11 -3.52
C SER A 221 -13.44 -6.93 -3.04
N TYR A 222 -13.26 -6.80 -1.73
CA TYR A 222 -11.95 -6.64 -1.13
C TYR A 222 -11.87 -7.27 0.26
N ASP A 223 -10.66 -7.62 0.65
CA ASP A 223 -10.31 -8.04 2.00
C ASP A 223 -9.72 -6.87 2.77
N ILE A 224 -10.00 -6.77 4.07
CA ILE A 224 -9.39 -5.81 4.98
C ILE A 224 -8.46 -6.53 5.95
N ARG A 225 -7.25 -6.00 6.09
CA ARG A 225 -6.38 -6.24 7.24
C ARG A 225 -5.96 -4.89 7.83
N ILE A 226 -6.17 -4.72 9.13
CA ILE A 226 -5.74 -3.53 9.87
C ILE A 226 -4.82 -3.98 10.99
N GLU A 227 -3.71 -3.30 11.20
CA GLU A 227 -2.72 -3.65 12.22
C GLU A 227 -2.26 -2.45 13.03
N THR A 228 -1.98 -2.67 14.31
CA THR A 228 -1.07 -1.82 15.08
C THR A 228 0.28 -2.50 15.17
N ILE A 229 1.34 -1.74 14.93
CA ILE A 229 2.73 -2.18 15.12
C ILE A 229 3.37 -1.37 16.25
N GLY A 230 4.44 -1.91 16.86
CA GLY A 230 5.08 -1.32 18.03
C GLY A 230 5.09 -2.27 19.23
N LYS A 231 4.97 -1.73 20.45
CA LYS A 231 4.97 -2.49 21.70
C LYS A 231 3.78 -3.44 21.82
N GLU A 232 2.58 -2.98 21.47
CA GLU A 232 1.35 -3.77 21.50
C GLU A 232 0.82 -4.02 20.10
N LYS A 233 1.26 -5.15 19.50
CA LYS A 233 0.82 -5.55 18.16
C LYS A 233 -0.56 -6.15 18.20
N GLN A 234 -1.48 -5.58 17.44
CA GLN A 234 -2.83 -6.10 17.28
C GLN A 234 -3.18 -6.14 15.79
N LYS A 235 -4.09 -7.04 15.44
CA LYS A 235 -4.57 -7.14 14.06
C LYS A 235 -6.06 -7.45 13.99
N PHE A 236 -6.71 -6.89 12.99
CA PHE A 236 -8.07 -7.19 12.56
C PHE A 236 -8.03 -7.68 11.11
N GLU A 237 -8.80 -8.72 10.81
CA GLU A 237 -8.92 -9.25 9.44
C GLU A 237 -10.39 -9.57 9.15
N TYR A 238 -10.85 -9.19 7.97
CA TYR A 238 -12.17 -9.53 7.43
C TYR A 238 -12.06 -9.68 5.91
N LYS A 239 -12.84 -10.60 5.33
CA LYS A 239 -12.73 -10.96 3.92
C LYS A 239 -14.02 -10.74 3.15
N ASP A 240 -13.89 -10.65 1.83
CA ASP A 240 -14.98 -10.64 0.87
C ASP A 240 -16.03 -9.56 1.16
N ILE A 241 -15.56 -8.32 1.28
CA ILE A 241 -16.42 -7.15 1.42
C ILE A 241 -16.77 -6.68 0.02
N HIS A 242 -18.01 -6.95 -0.38
CA HIS A 242 -18.57 -6.45 -1.62
C HIS A 242 -18.49 -4.92 -1.68
N LEU A 243 -18.12 -4.41 -2.85
CA LEU A 243 -18.02 -2.99 -3.18
C LEU A 243 -18.72 -2.72 -4.51
N GLY A 244 -19.90 -2.12 -4.43
CA GLY A 244 -20.74 -1.80 -5.58
C GLY A 244 -20.09 -0.84 -6.57
N LYS A 245 -20.67 -0.72 -7.76
CA LYS A 245 -20.28 0.30 -8.74
C LYS A 245 -20.68 1.70 -8.24
N LYS A 246 -19.74 2.65 -8.32
CA LYS A 246 -19.84 4.01 -7.75
C LYS A 246 -20.06 4.02 -6.23
N GLU A 247 -19.80 2.91 -5.55
CA GLU A 247 -19.92 2.83 -4.10
C GLU A 247 -18.65 3.37 -3.45
N LYS A 248 -18.84 4.10 -2.34
CA LYS A 248 -17.79 4.66 -1.49
C LYS A 248 -17.91 4.08 -0.10
N HIS A 249 -16.80 3.56 0.41
CA HIS A 249 -16.68 3.03 1.77
C HIS A 249 -15.67 3.82 2.58
N LEU A 250 -16.06 4.29 3.77
CA LEU A 250 -15.14 4.82 4.79
C LEU A 250 -14.90 3.75 5.86
N ILE A 251 -13.66 3.27 5.96
CA ILE A 251 -13.27 2.16 6.82
C ILE A 251 -12.55 2.69 8.07
N SER A 252 -13.16 2.51 9.23
CA SER A 252 -12.67 3.05 10.51
C SER A 252 -12.72 2.00 11.64
N PRO A 253 -11.60 1.67 12.30
CA PRO A 253 -11.63 0.95 13.58
C PRO A 253 -12.42 1.73 14.62
N THR A 254 -13.27 1.06 15.41
CA THR A 254 -13.96 1.74 16.53
C THR A 254 -13.04 2.00 17.72
N SER A 255 -11.87 1.36 17.79
CA SER A 255 -10.86 1.57 18.81
C SER A 255 -9.52 1.01 18.32
N TRP A 256 -8.47 1.83 18.37
CA TRP A 256 -7.10 1.41 18.08
C TRP A 256 -6.46 0.65 19.24
N ASP A 257 -6.79 1.03 20.48
CA ASP A 257 -6.23 0.43 21.70
C ASP A 257 -6.63 -1.05 21.89
N ASN A 258 -7.72 -1.48 21.25
CA ASN A 258 -8.23 -2.85 21.38
C ASN A 258 -8.71 -3.42 20.04
N LEU A 259 -7.94 -3.17 18.97
CA LEU A 259 -8.26 -3.52 17.60
C LEU A 259 -8.70 -4.99 17.41
N SER A 260 -8.07 -5.92 18.15
CA SER A 260 -8.37 -7.36 18.06
C SER A 260 -9.73 -7.77 18.64
N LYS A 261 -10.33 -6.94 19.51
CA LYS A 261 -11.64 -7.21 20.12
C LYS A 261 -12.70 -6.19 19.70
N SER A 262 -12.28 -5.06 19.14
CA SER A 262 -13.16 -4.01 18.67
C SER A 262 -13.84 -4.40 17.35
N LYS A 263 -14.71 -3.52 16.88
CA LYS A 263 -15.32 -3.64 15.56
C LYS A 263 -14.59 -2.72 14.58
N VAL A 264 -14.73 -3.01 13.29
CA VAL A 264 -14.42 -2.06 12.23
C VAL A 264 -15.74 -1.58 11.65
N ARG A 265 -15.94 -0.26 11.65
CA ARG A 265 -17.08 0.39 11.02
C ARG A 265 -16.75 0.66 9.56
N ILE A 266 -17.69 0.34 8.69
CA ILE A 266 -17.68 0.75 7.28
C ILE A 266 -18.93 1.59 7.07
N ASP A 267 -18.76 2.88 6.84
CA ASP A 267 -19.83 3.75 6.35
C ASP A 267 -19.90 3.66 4.83
N ILE A 268 -21.10 3.55 4.28
CA ILE A 268 -21.36 3.22 2.87
C ILE A 268 -22.21 4.31 2.25
N ASP A 269 -21.71 4.85 1.15
CA ASP A 269 -22.40 5.76 0.23
C ASP A 269 -22.51 5.00 -1.11
N LYS A 270 -23.71 4.51 -1.44
CA LYS A 270 -23.94 3.52 -2.51
C LYS A 270 -23.78 4.09 -3.91
N ASN A 271 -23.88 5.41 -4.05
CA ASN A 271 -23.85 6.11 -5.33
C ASN A 271 -22.78 7.21 -5.39
N ASN A 272 -21.99 7.37 -4.33
CA ASN A 272 -20.96 8.40 -4.14
C ASN A 272 -21.56 9.80 -4.35
N ASP A 273 -22.74 10.05 -3.79
CA ASP A 273 -23.43 11.35 -3.86
C ASP A 273 -23.08 12.29 -2.69
N GLY A 274 -22.26 11.81 -1.76
CA GLY A 274 -21.83 12.55 -0.58
C GLY A 274 -22.70 12.31 0.66
N VAL A 275 -23.73 11.47 0.57
CA VAL A 275 -24.60 11.08 1.68
C VAL A 275 -24.31 9.63 2.08
N TRP A 276 -24.05 9.41 3.38
CA TRP A 276 -23.90 8.05 3.92
C TRP A 276 -25.26 7.37 4.07
N ASP A 277 -25.51 6.34 3.28
CA ASP A 277 -26.76 5.59 3.27
C ASP A 277 -26.88 4.63 4.45
N GLU A 278 -25.79 3.90 4.75
CA GLU A 278 -25.77 2.87 5.77
C GLU A 278 -24.39 2.69 6.39
N TYR A 279 -24.32 1.90 7.46
CA TYR A 279 -23.05 1.46 8.02
C TYR A 279 -23.10 -0.02 8.39
N LYS A 280 -21.93 -0.68 8.30
CA LYS A 280 -21.70 -2.05 8.73
C LYS A 280 -20.69 -2.06 9.87
N LEU A 281 -20.91 -2.94 10.85
CA LEU A 281 -19.97 -3.18 11.94
C LEU A 281 -19.40 -4.59 11.84
N LEU A 282 -18.18 -4.68 11.35
CA LEU A 282 -17.46 -5.94 11.18
C LEU A 282 -16.82 -6.36 12.50
N LYS A 283 -16.92 -7.66 12.82
CA LYS A 283 -16.24 -8.28 13.96
C LYS A 283 -15.22 -9.27 13.42
N GLN A 284 -14.07 -9.37 14.08
CA GLN A 284 -13.05 -10.33 13.70
C GLN A 284 -13.63 -11.75 13.81
N ILE A 285 -13.53 -12.52 12.72
CA ILE A 285 -13.98 -13.90 12.70
C ILE A 285 -13.01 -14.69 13.59
N LYS A 286 -13.47 -15.15 14.75
CA LYS A 286 -12.69 -16.10 15.55
C LYS A 286 -12.52 -17.35 14.71
N LYS A 287 -11.28 -17.74 14.39
CA LYS A 287 -11.00 -19.09 13.87
C LYS A 287 -11.68 -20.07 14.81
N LYS A 288 -12.68 -20.82 14.31
CA LYS A 288 -13.16 -22.01 15.02
C LYS A 288 -11.94 -22.91 15.18
N THR A 289 -11.44 -23.06 16.40
CA THR A 289 -10.45 -24.09 16.71
C THR A 289 -11.14 -25.43 16.43
N PRO A 290 -10.71 -26.27 15.47
CA PRO A 290 -11.40 -27.51 15.13
C PRO A 290 -11.42 -28.55 16.26
N GLY A 291 -10.86 -28.25 17.44
CA GLY A 291 -10.68 -29.20 18.53
C GLY A 291 -11.90 -29.43 19.43
N PHE A 292 -12.85 -28.50 19.53
CA PHE A 292 -13.97 -28.67 20.46
C PHE A 292 -15.00 -29.70 19.99
N GLU A 293 -15.27 -29.77 18.68
CA GLU A 293 -16.19 -30.74 18.09
C GLU A 293 -15.60 -32.17 18.13
N ILE A 294 -14.28 -32.31 17.99
CA ILE A 294 -13.57 -33.60 18.10
C ILE A 294 -13.57 -34.12 19.54
N ILE A 295 -13.38 -33.25 20.54
CA ILE A 295 -13.41 -33.66 21.95
C ILE A 295 -14.80 -34.17 22.33
N PHE A 296 -15.89 -33.51 21.89
CA PHE A 296 -17.26 -33.97 22.12
C PHE A 296 -17.56 -35.31 21.44
N ALA A 297 -17.08 -35.51 20.20
CA ALA A 297 -17.24 -36.78 19.50
C ALA A 297 -16.49 -37.93 20.21
N LEU A 298 -15.25 -37.68 20.67
CA LEU A 298 -14.46 -38.68 21.40
C LEU A 298 -15.03 -38.99 22.79
N THR A 299 -15.55 -38.00 23.52
CA THR A 299 -16.22 -38.24 24.81
C THR A 299 -17.53 -39.00 24.63
N ALA A 300 -18.32 -38.71 23.60
CA ALA A 300 -19.54 -39.46 23.30
C ALA A 300 -19.24 -40.93 22.94
N ILE A 301 -18.20 -41.19 22.14
CA ILE A 301 -17.77 -42.55 21.79
C ILE A 301 -17.25 -43.31 23.02
N ALA A 302 -16.44 -42.66 23.87
CA ALA A 302 -15.95 -43.26 25.10
C ALA A 302 -17.11 -43.62 26.07
N LEU A 303 -18.13 -42.76 26.18
CA LEU A 303 -19.31 -43.02 27.01
C LEU A 303 -20.11 -44.22 26.50
N ILE A 304 -20.30 -44.34 25.17
CA ILE A 304 -21.02 -45.47 24.56
C ILE A 304 -20.26 -46.79 24.78
N LEU A 305 -18.93 -46.77 24.66
CA LEU A 305 -18.09 -47.96 24.90
C LEU A 305 -18.10 -48.38 26.38
N LEU A 306 -18.12 -47.41 27.31
CA LEU A 306 -18.23 -47.68 28.75
C LEU A 306 -19.58 -48.29 29.12
N VAL A 307 -20.69 -47.74 28.60
CA VAL A 307 -22.04 -48.27 28.85
C VAL A 307 -22.21 -49.68 28.26
N ARG A 308 -21.59 -49.99 27.13
CA ARG A 308 -21.60 -51.35 26.54
C ARG A 308 -20.79 -52.37 27.35
N ARG A 309 -19.72 -51.96 28.02
CA ARG A 309 -18.86 -52.86 28.83
C ARG A 309 -19.47 -53.30 30.16
N VAL A 310 -20.42 -52.53 30.70
CA VAL A 310 -21.08 -52.83 31.99
C VAL A 310 -22.31 -53.75 31.82
N ARG A 311 -22.73 -54.02 30.56
CA ARG A 311 -23.89 -54.87 30.23
C ARG A 311 -23.53 -56.26 29.67
N LEU A 312 -22.28 -56.69 29.81
CA LEU A 312 -21.80 -58.05 29.56
C LEU A 312 -21.27 -58.64 30.88
#